data_AF-A0A701EAF4-F1
#
_entry.id   AF-A0A701EAF4-F1
#
_cell.length_a   1.000
_cell.length_b   1.000
_cell.length_c   1.000
_cell.angle_alpha   90.00
_cell.angle_beta   90.00
_cell.angle_gamma   90.00
#
_symmetry.space_group_name_H-M   'P 1'
#
loop_
_entity.id
_entity.type
_entity.pdbx_description
1 polymer ?
#
loop_
_entity_poly.entity_id
_entity_poly.type
_entity_poly.pdbx_seq_one_letter_code
_entity_poly.pdbx_strand_id
1 'polypeptide(L)'
;MDSSDLVEKRIKRCMESSARSVAASAKSISAAMAQSQVATRTQSDAMAQLAREANEARERAVDLNQKLRAEAAQAAVVAQAQDAAAAAFYRQIDSVKQLSGGLQELQRIQAQVRQAKGRGDISQGDYLALVSEAAAKTRELTDAEALATQKKAQFIRRLKEQTAVQGLSRTE
;
A
#
# COMPACT_ATOMS: atom_id res chain seq x y z
N MET A 1 59.72 86.34 -12.29
CA MET A 1 58.96 85.09 -12.35
C MET A 1 58.34 85.03 -13.73
N ASP A 2 58.99 84.33 -14.65
CA ASP A 2 58.59 84.26 -16.05
C ASP A 2 57.28 83.47 -16.21
N SER A 3 56.32 84.03 -16.94
CA SER A 3 55.04 83.38 -17.25
C SER A 3 55.19 82.02 -17.93
N SER A 4 56.33 81.79 -18.61
CA SER A 4 56.66 80.52 -19.28
C SER A 4 56.81 79.34 -18.31
N ASP A 5 57.50 79.53 -17.18
CA ASP A 5 57.73 78.49 -16.16
C ASP A 5 56.44 78.06 -15.46
N LEU A 6 55.49 78.99 -15.31
CA LEU A 6 54.20 78.73 -14.68
C LEU A 6 53.30 77.90 -15.60
N VAL A 7 53.35 78.16 -16.91
CA VAL A 7 52.61 77.40 -17.93
C VAL A 7 53.17 75.98 -18.03
N GLU A 8 54.49 75.81 -18.06
CA GLU A 8 55.11 74.48 -18.13
C GLU A 8 54.79 73.63 -16.89
N LYS A 9 54.81 74.21 -15.69
CA LYS A 9 54.41 73.52 -14.45
C LYS A 9 52.93 73.12 -14.45
N ARG A 10 52.03 73.94 -15.00
CA ARG A 10 50.60 73.60 -15.12
C ARG A 10 50.38 72.47 -16.11
N ILE A 11 51.07 72.51 -17.25
CA ILE A 11 51.01 71.45 -18.26
C ILE A 11 51.52 70.13 -17.67
N LYS A 12 52.68 70.12 -17.00
CA LYS A 12 53.20 68.92 -16.30
C LYS A 12 52.22 68.38 -15.27
N ARG A 13 51.64 69.23 -14.43
CA ARG A 13 50.64 68.82 -13.44
C ARG A 13 49.36 68.27 -14.06
N CYS A 14 48.90 68.86 -15.18
CA CYS A 14 47.75 68.38 -15.93
C CYS A 14 48.04 66.99 -16.52
N MET A 15 49.20 66.81 -17.17
CA MET A 15 49.63 65.53 -17.70
C MET A 15 49.76 64.46 -16.60
N GLU A 16 50.36 64.79 -15.46
CA GLU A 16 50.45 63.89 -14.30
C GLU A 16 49.08 63.52 -13.74
N SER A 17 48.15 64.47 -13.63
CA SER A 17 46.79 64.19 -13.18
C SER A 17 46.01 63.30 -14.16
N SER A 18 46.21 63.52 -15.46
CA SER A 18 45.60 62.71 -16.52
C SER A 18 46.18 61.30 -16.54
N ALA A 19 47.50 61.14 -16.41
CA ALA A 19 48.15 59.83 -16.29
C ALA A 19 47.68 59.07 -15.04
N ARG A 20 47.52 59.77 -13.89
CA ARG A 20 46.97 59.18 -12.67
C ARG A 20 45.51 58.77 -12.82
N SER A 21 44.68 59.58 -13.49
CA SER A 21 43.28 59.22 -13.71
C SER A 21 43.14 58.02 -14.64
N VAL A 22 43.92 57.97 -15.73
CA VAL A 22 43.94 56.84 -16.66
C VAL A 22 44.42 55.56 -15.97
N ALA A 23 45.48 55.64 -15.15
CA ALA A 23 45.95 54.50 -14.38
C ALA A 23 44.91 54.01 -13.35
N ALA A 24 44.21 54.92 -12.68
CA ALA A 24 43.13 54.58 -11.76
C ALA A 24 41.94 53.92 -12.48
N SER A 25 41.54 54.43 -13.65
CA SER A 25 40.49 53.84 -14.48
C SER A 25 40.88 52.47 -15.05
N ALA A 26 42.12 52.29 -15.49
CA ALA A 26 42.61 50.99 -15.95
C ALA A 26 42.58 49.94 -14.81
N LYS A 27 42.96 50.36 -13.59
CA LYS A 27 42.91 49.50 -12.41
C LYS A 27 41.48 49.14 -12.01
N SER A 28 40.53 50.07 -12.08
CA SER A 28 39.12 49.78 -11.76
C SER A 28 38.46 48.86 -12.78
N ILE A 29 38.73 49.06 -14.08
CA ILE A 29 38.25 48.17 -15.14
C ILE A 29 38.83 46.77 -14.95
N SER A 30 40.13 46.65 -14.67
CA SER A 30 40.78 45.35 -14.44
C SER A 30 40.20 44.64 -13.22
N ALA A 31 39.92 45.37 -12.13
CA ALA A 31 39.28 44.82 -10.94
C ALA A 31 37.84 44.37 -11.22
N ALA A 32 37.06 45.15 -11.96
CA ALA A 32 35.70 44.78 -12.37
C ALA A 32 35.69 43.54 -13.29
N MET A 33 36.63 43.44 -14.22
CA MET A 33 36.80 42.26 -15.08
C MET A 33 37.19 41.02 -14.28
N ALA A 34 38.12 41.15 -13.32
CA ALA A 34 38.49 40.03 -12.44
C ALA A 34 37.29 39.58 -11.59
N GLN A 35 36.53 40.53 -11.03
CA GLN A 35 35.33 40.23 -10.25
C GLN A 35 34.25 39.55 -11.10
N SER A 36 34.03 40.02 -12.34
CA SER A 36 33.10 39.42 -13.29
C SER A 36 33.50 37.99 -13.64
N GLN A 37 34.78 37.72 -13.92
CA GLN A 37 35.26 36.36 -14.20
C GLN A 37 35.06 35.41 -13.01
N VAL A 38 35.30 35.88 -11.79
CA VAL A 38 35.05 35.08 -10.58
C VAL A 38 33.56 34.78 -10.43
N ALA A 39 32.69 35.77 -10.62
CA ALA A 39 31.24 35.59 -10.54
C ALA A 39 30.70 34.61 -11.60
N THR A 40 31.22 34.64 -12.83
CA THR A 40 30.84 33.69 -13.88
C THR A 40 31.28 32.27 -13.54
N ARG A 41 32.49 32.09 -12.98
CA ARG A 41 32.97 30.76 -12.57
C ARG A 41 32.15 30.19 -11.42
N THR A 42 31.88 30.97 -10.37
CA THR A 42 31.06 30.51 -9.24
C THR A 42 29.63 30.16 -9.68
N GLN A 43 29.06 30.92 -10.61
CA GLN A 43 27.75 30.60 -11.18
C GLN A 43 27.78 29.29 -11.99
N SER A 44 28.82 29.08 -12.81
CA SER A 44 28.99 27.83 -13.56
C SER A 44 29.13 26.63 -12.63
N ASP A 45 29.92 26.75 -11.57
CA ASP A 45 30.12 25.69 -10.58
C ASP A 45 28.82 25.37 -9.82
N ALA A 46 28.07 26.40 -9.43
CA ALA A 46 26.77 26.25 -8.79
C ALA A 46 25.75 25.57 -9.71
N MET A 47 25.71 25.93 -11.00
CA MET A 47 24.86 25.26 -11.99
C MET A 47 25.26 23.78 -12.18
N ALA A 48 26.56 23.49 -12.21
CA ALA A 48 27.05 22.11 -12.32
C ALA A 48 26.72 21.27 -11.07
N GLN A 49 26.79 21.87 -9.87
CA GLN A 49 26.35 21.23 -8.63
C GLN A 49 24.85 20.95 -8.64
N LEU A 50 24.04 21.95 -9.00
CA LEU A 50 22.60 21.81 -9.09
C LEU A 50 22.18 20.73 -10.09
N ALA A 51 22.85 20.64 -11.24
CA ALA A 51 22.60 19.61 -12.23
C ALA A 51 22.90 18.19 -11.69
N ARG A 52 23.97 18.03 -10.91
CA ARG A 52 24.29 16.76 -10.25
C ARG A 52 23.24 16.38 -9.21
N GLU A 53 22.88 17.32 -8.34
CA GLU A 53 21.85 17.11 -7.32
C GLU A 53 20.48 16.78 -7.94
N ALA A 54 20.10 17.46 -9.02
CA ALA A 54 18.87 17.19 -9.75
C ALA A 54 18.87 15.78 -10.37
N ASN A 55 20.02 15.34 -10.93
CA ASN A 55 20.16 13.98 -11.45
C ASN A 55 20.05 12.93 -10.34
N GLU A 56 20.74 13.12 -9.22
CA GLU A 56 20.65 12.23 -8.05
C GLU A 56 19.22 12.17 -7.49
N ALA A 57 18.55 13.31 -7.38
CA ALA A 57 17.17 13.37 -6.91
C ALA A 57 16.23 12.61 -7.85
N ARG A 58 16.43 12.75 -9.17
CA ARG A 58 15.67 12.00 -10.19
C ARG A 58 15.90 10.50 -10.06
N GLU A 59 17.14 10.06 -9.87
CA GLU A 59 17.48 8.65 -9.70
C GLU A 59 16.83 8.06 -8.44
N ARG A 60 16.90 8.76 -7.31
CA ARG A 60 16.23 8.37 -6.06
C ARG A 60 14.71 8.30 -6.22
N ALA A 61 14.12 9.25 -6.96
CA ALA A 61 12.69 9.24 -7.23
C ALA A 61 12.26 8.04 -8.08
N VAL A 62 13.06 7.65 -9.08
CA VAL A 62 12.81 6.45 -9.89
C VAL A 62 12.90 5.18 -9.04
N ASP A 63 13.95 5.03 -8.23
CA ASP A 63 14.11 3.89 -7.33
C ASP A 63 12.96 3.79 -6.32
N LEU A 64 12.56 4.91 -5.71
CA LEU A 64 11.40 4.96 -4.82
C LEU A 64 10.11 4.56 -5.54
N ASN A 65 9.88 5.05 -6.75
CA ASN A 65 8.69 4.70 -7.51
C ASN A 65 8.64 3.19 -7.85
N GLN A 66 9.80 2.61 -8.20
CA GLN A 66 9.92 1.18 -8.44
C GLN A 66 9.61 0.36 -7.17
N LYS A 67 10.15 0.78 -6.02
CA LYS A 67 9.86 0.15 -4.72
C LYS A 67 8.37 0.20 -4.37
N LEU A 68 7.74 1.36 -4.52
CA LEU A 68 6.30 1.52 -4.28
C LEU A 68 5.45 0.64 -5.21
N ARG A 69 5.85 0.49 -6.48
CA ARG A 69 5.16 -0.43 -7.40
C ARG A 69 5.33 -1.89 -7.01
N ALA A 70 6.53 -2.29 -6.59
CA ALA A 70 6.80 -3.65 -6.14
C ALA A 70 6.01 -3.97 -4.85
N GLU A 71 5.97 -3.04 -3.91
CA GLU A 71 5.21 -3.17 -2.67
C GLU A 71 3.70 -3.24 -2.96
N ALA A 72 3.17 -2.39 -3.84
CA ALA A 72 1.78 -2.44 -4.26
C ALA A 72 1.42 -3.77 -4.94
N ALA A 73 2.32 -4.31 -5.79
CA ALA A 73 2.14 -5.61 -6.41
C ALA A 73 2.13 -6.74 -5.37
N GLN A 74 3.03 -6.68 -4.38
CA GLN A 74 3.09 -7.66 -3.29
C GLN A 74 1.82 -7.60 -2.42
N ALA A 75 1.35 -6.40 -2.08
CA ALA A 75 0.10 -6.21 -1.33
C ALA A 75 -1.11 -6.77 -2.10
N ALA A 76 -1.15 -6.57 -3.42
CA ALA A 76 -2.21 -7.13 -4.27
C ALA A 76 -2.20 -8.66 -4.28
N VAL A 77 -1.01 -9.29 -4.34
CA VAL A 77 -0.88 -10.75 -4.25
C VAL A 77 -1.37 -11.28 -2.90
N VAL A 78 -1.04 -10.59 -1.80
CA VAL A 78 -1.52 -10.95 -0.46
C VAL A 78 -3.04 -10.84 -0.37
N ALA A 79 -3.62 -9.75 -0.86
CA ALA A 79 -5.08 -9.57 -0.88
C ALA A 79 -5.77 -10.68 -1.69
N GLN A 80 -5.25 -10.99 -2.89
CA GLN A 80 -5.79 -12.07 -3.72
C GLN A 80 -5.70 -13.44 -3.03
N ALA A 81 -4.61 -13.71 -2.31
CA ALA A 81 -4.45 -14.94 -1.55
C ALA A 81 -5.46 -15.03 -0.39
N GLN A 82 -5.71 -13.91 0.31
CA GLN A 82 -6.72 -13.82 1.35
C GLN A 82 -8.13 -14.05 0.81
N ASP A 83 -8.48 -13.42 -0.31
CA ASP A 83 -9.77 -13.59 -0.99
C ASP A 83 -9.97 -15.05 -1.43
N ALA A 84 -8.94 -15.67 -1.99
CA ALA A 84 -8.99 -17.07 -2.40
C ALA A 84 -9.19 -18.03 -1.21
N ALA A 85 -8.52 -17.75 -0.08
CA ALA A 85 -8.70 -18.52 1.15
C ALA A 85 -10.11 -18.36 1.72
N ALA A 86 -10.65 -17.13 1.77
CA ALA A 86 -12.02 -16.86 2.18
C ALA A 86 -13.03 -17.58 1.29
N ALA A 87 -12.87 -17.49 -0.04
CA ALA A 87 -13.71 -18.17 -1.01
C ALA A 87 -13.68 -19.70 -0.86
N ALA A 88 -12.54 -20.27 -0.46
CA ALA A 88 -12.43 -21.70 -0.17
C ALA A 88 -13.26 -22.08 1.07
N PHE A 89 -13.27 -21.26 2.12
CA PHE A 89 -14.09 -21.51 3.30
C PHE A 89 -15.59 -21.41 3.00
N TYR A 90 -16.04 -20.43 2.21
CA TYR A 90 -17.45 -20.37 1.78
C TYR A 90 -17.87 -21.65 1.05
N ARG A 91 -17.07 -22.13 0.09
CA ARG A 91 -17.34 -23.40 -0.59
C ARG A 91 -17.38 -24.58 0.38
N GLN A 92 -16.53 -24.61 1.40
CA GLN A 92 -16.56 -25.65 2.42
C GLN A 92 -17.87 -25.60 3.22
N ILE A 93 -18.28 -24.42 3.70
CA ILE A 93 -19.54 -24.21 4.44
C ILE A 93 -20.74 -24.64 3.58
N ASP A 94 -20.77 -24.23 2.31
CA ASP A 94 -21.85 -24.56 1.38
C ASP A 94 -21.93 -26.06 1.06
N SER A 95 -20.78 -26.73 1.02
CA SER A 95 -20.69 -28.18 0.75
C SER A 95 -21.15 -29.06 1.91
N VAL A 96 -21.35 -28.49 3.11
CA VAL A 96 -21.80 -29.22 4.29
C VAL A 96 -23.21 -29.76 4.07
N LYS A 97 -23.35 -31.08 4.22
CA LYS A 97 -24.62 -31.80 3.98
C LYS A 97 -25.53 -31.80 5.21
N GLN A 98 -26.84 -31.83 4.95
CA GLN A 98 -27.88 -31.73 5.99
C GLN A 98 -28.06 -32.95 6.91
N LEU A 99 -27.61 -34.14 6.48
CA LEU A 99 -28.12 -35.41 7.05
C LEU A 99 -27.07 -36.29 7.73
N SER A 100 -25.78 -35.93 7.70
CA SER A 100 -24.72 -36.79 8.25
C SER A 100 -23.46 -36.02 8.64
N GLY A 101 -23.31 -35.71 9.93
CA GLY A 101 -22.09 -35.13 10.50
C GLY A 101 -21.83 -33.66 10.15
N GLY A 102 -22.77 -32.99 9.49
CA GLY A 102 -22.59 -31.61 9.00
C GLY A 102 -22.32 -30.60 10.11
N LEU A 103 -22.93 -30.78 11.29
CA LEU A 103 -22.65 -29.94 12.47
C LEU A 103 -21.19 -30.08 12.95
N GLN A 104 -20.65 -31.30 12.97
CA GLN A 104 -19.26 -31.55 13.36
C GLN A 104 -18.28 -30.99 12.32
N GLU A 105 -18.63 -31.08 11.03
CA GLU A 105 -17.87 -30.48 9.94
C GLU A 105 -17.86 -28.95 10.05
N LEU A 106 -19.00 -28.31 10.32
CA LEU A 106 -19.07 -26.86 10.57
C LEU A 106 -18.22 -26.43 11.77
N GLN A 107 -18.25 -27.18 12.88
CA GLN A 107 -17.39 -26.89 14.02
C GLN A 107 -15.91 -26.95 13.65
N ARG A 108 -15.52 -27.93 12.83
CA ARG A 108 -14.15 -28.04 12.31
C ARG A 108 -13.79 -26.84 11.41
N ILE A 109 -14.69 -26.45 10.50
CA ILE A 109 -14.50 -25.30 9.62
C ILE A 109 -14.35 -24.01 10.45
N GLN A 110 -15.19 -23.79 11.46
CA GLN A 110 -15.08 -22.62 12.35
C GLN A 110 -13.74 -22.57 13.09
N ALA A 111 -13.22 -23.71 13.55
CA ALA A 111 -11.89 -23.77 14.16
C ALA A 111 -10.77 -23.41 13.16
N GLN A 112 -10.88 -23.89 11.93
CA GLN A 112 -9.93 -23.57 10.85
C GLN A 112 -9.99 -22.09 10.46
N VAL A 113 -11.18 -21.50 10.37
CA VAL A 113 -11.39 -20.06 10.11
C VAL A 113 -10.73 -19.21 11.20
N ARG A 114 -10.88 -19.58 12.48
CA ARG A 114 -10.20 -18.89 13.60
C ARG A 114 -8.67 -18.97 13.48
N GLN A 115 -8.12 -20.14 13.13
CA GLN A 115 -6.68 -20.28 12.92
C GLN A 115 -6.18 -19.47 11.72
N ALA A 116 -6.90 -19.51 10.59
CA ALA A 116 -6.58 -18.73 9.40
C ALA A 116 -6.53 -17.24 9.72
N LYS A 117 -7.49 -16.72 10.51
CA LYS A 117 -7.47 -15.34 10.99
C LYS A 117 -6.26 -15.02 11.87
N GLY A 118 -5.86 -15.96 12.73
CA GLY A 118 -4.70 -15.84 13.61
C GLY A 118 -3.37 -15.79 12.84
N ARG A 119 -3.28 -16.50 11.71
CA ARG A 119 -2.11 -16.49 10.82
C ARG A 119 -2.10 -15.31 9.84
N GLY A 120 -3.23 -14.63 9.66
CA GLY A 120 -3.37 -13.56 8.66
C GLY A 120 -3.70 -14.07 7.25
N ASP A 121 -4.11 -15.33 7.13
CA ASP A 121 -4.50 -15.96 5.86
C ASP A 121 -5.84 -15.42 5.32
N ILE A 122 -6.64 -14.76 6.16
CA ILE A 122 -7.90 -14.11 5.81
C ILE A 122 -8.00 -12.74 6.48
N SER A 123 -8.73 -11.82 5.84
CA SER A 123 -8.97 -10.48 6.38
C SER A 123 -9.88 -10.52 7.62
N GLN A 124 -9.93 -9.42 8.37
CA GLN A 124 -10.87 -9.30 9.49
C GLN A 124 -12.33 -9.29 9.03
N GLY A 125 -12.62 -8.63 7.91
CA GLY A 125 -13.96 -8.57 7.33
C GLY A 125 -14.47 -9.96 6.94
N ASP A 126 -13.63 -10.72 6.23
CA ASP A 126 -13.96 -12.08 5.81
C ASP A 126 -14.17 -13.02 6.99
N TYR A 127 -13.35 -12.89 8.04
CA TYR A 127 -13.53 -13.67 9.25
C TYR A 127 -14.91 -13.46 9.89
N LEU A 128 -15.34 -12.20 10.03
CA LEU A 128 -16.65 -11.90 10.62
C LEU A 128 -17.79 -12.44 9.76
N ALA A 129 -17.68 -12.31 8.44
CA ALA A 129 -18.66 -12.83 7.50
C ALA A 129 -18.73 -14.36 7.53
N LEU A 130 -17.58 -15.05 7.49
CA LEU A 130 -17.50 -16.53 7.55
C LEU A 130 -18.05 -17.09 8.87
N VAL A 131 -17.79 -16.43 10.00
CA VAL A 131 -18.34 -16.85 11.30
C VAL A 131 -19.86 -16.68 11.33
N SER A 132 -20.37 -15.58 10.79
CA SER A 132 -21.81 -15.35 10.66
C SER A 132 -22.46 -16.41 9.77
N GLU A 133 -21.87 -16.69 8.60
CA GLU A 133 -22.37 -17.68 7.66
C GLU A 133 -22.37 -19.10 8.27
N ALA A 134 -21.26 -19.49 8.91
CA ALA A 134 -21.19 -20.78 9.58
C ALA A 134 -22.21 -20.91 10.72
N ALA A 135 -22.51 -19.81 11.42
CA ALA A 135 -23.55 -19.79 12.45
C ALA A 135 -24.96 -19.91 11.86
N ALA A 136 -25.24 -19.24 10.74
CA ALA A 136 -26.49 -19.37 10.01
C ALA A 136 -26.70 -20.83 9.52
N LYS A 137 -25.66 -21.41 8.90
CA LYS A 137 -25.70 -22.81 8.44
C LYS A 137 -25.90 -23.79 9.59
N THR A 138 -25.28 -23.55 10.74
CA THR A 138 -25.46 -24.38 11.94
C THR A 138 -26.92 -24.43 12.38
N ARG A 139 -27.63 -23.28 12.35
CA ARG A 139 -29.06 -23.21 12.70
C ARG A 139 -29.91 -23.98 11.71
N GLU A 140 -29.68 -23.77 10.40
CA GLU A 140 -30.39 -24.48 9.32
C GLU A 140 -30.26 -26.02 9.48
N LEU A 141 -29.04 -26.50 9.74
CA LEU A 141 -28.78 -27.92 9.98
C LEU A 141 -29.51 -28.47 11.20
N THR A 142 -29.46 -27.73 12.31
CA THR A 142 -30.10 -28.13 13.57
C THR A 142 -31.61 -28.27 13.38
N ASP A 143 -32.24 -27.32 12.69
CA ASP A 143 -33.67 -27.34 12.40
C ASP A 143 -34.06 -28.51 11.49
N ALA A 144 -33.24 -28.80 10.46
CA ALA A 144 -33.44 -29.92 9.55
C ALA A 144 -33.33 -31.27 10.28
N GLU A 145 -32.33 -31.44 11.16
CA GLU A 145 -32.15 -32.64 11.98
C GLU A 145 -33.32 -32.86 12.96
N ALA A 146 -33.80 -31.79 13.59
CA ALA A 146 -34.96 -31.86 14.48
C ALA A 146 -36.22 -32.32 13.73
N LEU A 147 -36.46 -31.77 12.54
CA LEU A 147 -37.61 -32.12 11.70
C LEU A 147 -37.52 -33.56 11.16
N ALA A 148 -36.32 -34.01 10.75
CA ALA A 148 -36.09 -35.39 10.34
C ALA A 148 -36.34 -36.38 11.50
N THR A 149 -35.87 -36.05 12.71
CA THR A 149 -36.08 -36.85 13.92
C THR A 149 -37.57 -36.95 14.27
N GLN A 150 -38.30 -35.84 14.20
CA GLN A 150 -39.74 -35.81 14.42
C GLN A 150 -40.49 -36.71 13.41
N LYS A 151 -40.17 -36.61 12.13
CA LYS A 151 -40.77 -37.45 11.07
C LYS A 151 -40.48 -38.94 11.29
N LYS A 152 -39.26 -39.29 11.68
CA LYS A 152 -38.88 -40.68 12.01
C LYS A 152 -39.68 -41.22 13.19
N ALA A 153 -39.84 -40.42 14.26
CA ALA A 153 -40.63 -40.81 15.42
C ALA A 153 -42.11 -41.06 15.06
N GLN A 154 -42.70 -40.18 14.25
CA GLN A 154 -44.07 -40.34 13.75
C GLN A 154 -44.23 -41.59 12.87
N PHE A 155 -43.26 -41.87 12.00
CA PHE A 155 -43.28 -43.06 11.15
C PHE A 155 -43.23 -44.35 11.99
N ILE A 156 -42.33 -44.43 12.98
CA ILE A 156 -42.23 -45.58 13.89
C ILE A 156 -43.55 -45.77 14.65
N ARG A 157 -44.19 -44.68 15.10
CA ARG A 157 -45.48 -44.74 15.77
C ARG A 157 -46.57 -45.34 14.86
N ARG A 158 -46.68 -44.87 13.62
CA ARG A 158 -47.63 -45.41 12.62
C ARG A 158 -47.37 -46.88 12.32
N LEU A 159 -46.11 -47.30 12.19
CA LEU A 159 -45.76 -48.72 12.01
C LEU A 159 -46.22 -49.58 13.19
N LYS A 160 -46.02 -49.10 14.42
CA LYS A 160 -46.48 -49.81 15.62
C LYS A 160 -48.00 -49.95 15.65
N GLU A 161 -48.71 -48.88 15.32
CA GLU A 161 -50.19 -48.88 15.24
C GLU A 161 -50.69 -49.86 14.16
N GLN A 162 -50.06 -49.90 12.99
CA GLN A 162 -50.40 -50.87 11.92
C GLN A 162 -50.15 -52.32 12.34
N THR A 163 -49.01 -52.62 12.96
CA THR A 163 -48.72 -53.98 13.43
C THR A 163 -49.68 -54.42 14.55
N ALA A 164 -50.08 -53.51 15.44
CA ALA A 164 -51.06 -53.81 16.48
C ALA A 164 -52.45 -54.15 15.89
N VAL A 165 -52.91 -53.37 14.90
CA VAL A 165 -54.18 -53.63 14.20
C VAL A 165 -54.16 -54.97 13.47
N GLN A 166 -53.08 -55.30 12.75
CA GLN A 166 -52.93 -56.58 12.04
C GLN A 166 -52.80 -57.80 12.99
N GLY A 167 -52.18 -57.62 14.15
CA GLY A 167 -52.11 -58.66 15.18
C GLY A 167 -53.50 -59.01 15.73
N LEU A 168 -54.35 -58.00 15.94
CA LEU A 168 -55.73 -58.19 16.36
C LEU A 168 -56.58 -58.92 15.30
N SER A 169 -56.38 -58.62 14.01
CA SER A 169 -57.15 -59.25 12.92
C SER A 169 -56.81 -60.73 12.64
N ARG A 170 -55.71 -61.25 13.21
CA ARG A 170 -55.29 -62.66 13.08
C ARG A 170 -55.66 -63.53 14.29
N THR A 171 -56.19 -62.93 15.35
CA THR A 171 -56.51 -63.64 16.60
C THR A 171 -58.03 -63.81 16.81
N GLU A 172 -58.83 -63.46 15.82
CA GLU A 172 -60.27 -63.79 15.70
C GLU A 172 -60.48 -64.93 14.70
#